data_AF-L7WD52-F1
#
_entry.id   AF-L7WD52-F1
#
_cell.length_a   1.000
_cell.length_b   1.000
_cell.length_c   1.000
_cell.angle_alpha   90.00
_cell.angle_beta   90.00
_cell.angle_gamma   90.00
#
_symmetry.space_group_name_H-M   'P 1'
#
loop_
_entity.id
_entity.type
_entity.pdbx_description
1 polymer ?
#
loop_
_entity_poly.entity_id
_entity_poly.type
_entity_poly.pdbx_seq_one_letter_code
_entity_poly.pdbx_strand_id
1 'polypeptide(L)'
;MIEKLGQKYTKAIRTSLLAQDKLTKNWYHLFSVIELQTDDEYSYYIPNDKWENGSVRTDQSKLDEYSFYLSIDEIASVDIALKAFDKPFENFVIDGQEISFINTTFVKEPSGNYPLVFASNFYIDKGVASILPKRKSGLLVWSQIDNDRKTDNKFISASITKEMLAMQELTMEWLGFDILQKREHIGNIYLSAPNPYFREVEISLSTNPTGVFYKILTRKKNFESLKFRIIDKHGDAIALDKTFEITKQAGLIELPHEPHLFELRIYNQDNDLIAIHEPATFLRRIQIGLSMKQADFHVKVETEKEKKEFVVEKFSKVEPSVVGKTKDFNPEYYFKNADKERHHIELAERKEFIFYSGAKDEAEKSKLKENAKSIIREIINNANDTCYLCDPYFSSMDIVEFAFQIKNSGVKIKILNSKEAVSKEEAKKIATVVKEYNSKPFGKIEVRILRGNSILHDRFIVTDKNVWFIGSSFNEFGNRATCIAKVPDSSGKLIIKEIEKWYGSDEFSQNIMDFAKETENG
;
A
#
# COMPACT_ATOMS: atom_id res chain seq x y z
N MET A 1 -33.01 -1.04 5.75
CA MET A 1 -32.52 -1.82 4.58
C MET A 1 -32.17 -3.25 4.97
N ILE A 2 -31.44 -3.45 6.08
CA ILE A 2 -31.06 -4.78 6.60
C ILE A 2 -32.22 -5.81 6.69
N GLU A 3 -33.37 -5.46 7.27
CA GLU A 3 -34.53 -6.36 7.39
C GLU A 3 -35.12 -6.78 6.02
N LYS A 4 -35.25 -5.81 5.10
CA LYS A 4 -35.73 -6.06 3.73
C LYS A 4 -34.79 -6.99 2.97
N LEU A 5 -33.48 -6.78 3.12
CA LEU A 5 -32.46 -7.58 2.47
C LEU A 5 -32.33 -8.97 3.09
N GLY A 6 -32.58 -9.11 4.40
CA GLY A 6 -32.57 -10.39 5.10
C GLY A 6 -33.42 -11.45 4.40
N GLN A 7 -34.59 -11.05 3.88
CA GLN A 7 -35.50 -11.93 3.13
C GLN A 7 -34.94 -12.44 1.78
N LYS A 8 -33.86 -11.83 1.28
CA LYS A 8 -33.20 -12.26 0.03
C LYS A 8 -32.08 -13.28 0.25
N TYR A 9 -31.69 -13.54 1.50
CA TYR A 9 -30.68 -14.54 1.86
C TYR A 9 -31.34 -15.78 2.44
N THR A 10 -30.70 -16.93 2.23
CA THR A 10 -31.25 -18.23 2.65
C THR A 10 -30.44 -18.87 3.76
N LYS A 11 -29.19 -18.44 3.95
CA LYS A 11 -28.27 -18.96 4.96
C LYS A 11 -27.48 -17.85 5.62
N ALA A 12 -26.90 -18.16 6.76
CA ALA A 12 -25.90 -17.31 7.40
C ALA A 12 -24.75 -18.17 7.94
N ILE A 13 -23.53 -17.80 7.60
CA ILE A 13 -22.31 -18.44 8.10
C ILE A 13 -21.63 -17.48 9.05
N ARG A 14 -21.23 -17.96 10.22
CA ARG A 14 -20.43 -17.20 11.17
C ARG A 14 -19.01 -17.72 11.20
N THR A 15 -18.06 -16.80 11.20
CA THR A 15 -16.65 -17.05 11.49
C THR A 15 -16.32 -16.33 12.79
N SER A 16 -15.80 -17.03 13.78
CA SER A 16 -15.51 -16.49 15.11
C SER A 16 -14.14 -16.91 15.60
N LEU A 17 -13.34 -15.94 16.03
CA LEU A 17 -12.16 -16.14 16.86
C LEU A 17 -12.57 -15.97 18.33
N LEU A 18 -12.24 -16.96 19.15
CA LEU A 18 -12.66 -17.07 20.55
C LEU A 18 -11.47 -17.39 21.45
N ALA A 19 -11.55 -16.96 22.70
CA ALA A 19 -10.69 -17.43 23.79
C ALA A 19 -11.52 -18.20 24.81
N GLN A 20 -10.99 -19.31 25.32
CA GLN A 20 -11.53 -19.99 26.49
C GLN A 20 -10.54 -19.87 27.64
N ASP A 21 -10.99 -19.33 28.76
CA ASP A 21 -10.22 -19.32 30.00
C ASP A 21 -10.08 -20.76 30.53
N LYS A 22 -8.84 -21.20 30.77
CA LYS A 22 -8.58 -22.57 31.22
C LYS A 22 -9.07 -22.88 32.63
N LEU A 23 -9.13 -21.87 33.50
CA LEU A 23 -9.56 -21.99 34.89
C LEU A 23 -11.09 -21.92 34.99
N THR A 24 -11.69 -20.85 34.47
CA THR A 24 -13.13 -20.63 34.61
C THR A 24 -13.96 -21.39 33.58
N LYS A 25 -13.34 -21.84 32.48
CA LYS A 25 -13.99 -22.43 31.30
C LYS A 25 -14.91 -21.48 30.54
N ASN A 26 -14.93 -20.20 30.91
CA ASN A 26 -15.70 -19.17 30.23
C ASN A 26 -15.16 -18.91 28.83
N TRP A 27 -16.09 -18.68 27.89
CA TRP A 27 -15.81 -18.35 26.50
C TRP A 27 -15.88 -16.84 26.30
N TYR A 28 -14.89 -16.29 25.62
CA TYR A 28 -14.79 -14.87 25.30
C TYR A 28 -14.69 -14.65 23.79
N HIS A 29 -15.45 -13.69 23.29
CA HIS A 29 -15.36 -13.22 21.92
C HIS A 29 -14.09 -12.40 21.69
N LEU A 30 -13.42 -12.63 20.55
CA LEU A 30 -12.28 -11.83 20.10
C LEU A 30 -12.51 -11.15 18.76
N PHE A 31 -13.19 -11.81 17.82
CA PHE A 31 -13.50 -11.27 16.50
C PHE A 31 -14.58 -12.13 15.85
N SER A 32 -15.50 -11.54 15.10
CA SER A 32 -16.43 -12.35 14.30
C SER A 32 -16.91 -11.67 13.02
N VAL A 33 -17.18 -12.47 11.99
CA VAL A 33 -17.92 -12.08 10.79
C VAL A 33 -19.12 -13.01 10.66
N ILE A 34 -20.31 -12.44 10.59
CA ILE A 34 -21.55 -13.11 10.21
C ILE A 34 -21.79 -12.74 8.75
N GLU A 35 -21.69 -13.71 7.86
CA GLU A 35 -21.98 -13.54 6.45
C GLU A 35 -23.37 -14.08 6.14
N LEU A 36 -24.25 -13.24 5.58
CA LEU A 36 -25.49 -13.69 4.96
C LEU A 36 -25.18 -14.26 3.57
N GLN A 37 -25.75 -15.40 3.22
CA GLN A 37 -25.47 -16.07 1.95
C GLN A 37 -26.73 -16.32 1.12
N THR A 38 -26.57 -16.24 -0.21
CA THR A 38 -27.58 -16.66 -1.17
C THR A 38 -27.35 -18.12 -1.62
N ASP A 39 -28.36 -18.76 -2.20
CA ASP A 39 -28.34 -20.19 -2.58
C ASP A 39 -27.21 -20.60 -3.53
N ASP A 40 -26.62 -19.63 -4.23
CA ASP A 40 -25.64 -19.82 -5.29
C ASP A 40 -24.21 -19.42 -4.91
N GLU A 41 -23.96 -19.15 -3.64
CA GLU A 41 -22.65 -18.74 -3.18
C GLU A 41 -21.73 -19.91 -2.87
N TYR A 42 -20.49 -19.79 -3.34
CA TYR A 42 -19.44 -20.75 -3.04
C TYR A 42 -18.99 -20.56 -1.60
N SER A 43 -18.87 -21.69 -0.89
CA SER A 43 -18.28 -21.75 0.44
C SER A 43 -16.88 -21.11 0.44
N TYR A 44 -16.54 -20.55 1.59
CA TYR A 44 -15.24 -19.99 1.97
C TYR A 44 -14.02 -20.77 1.42
N TYR A 45 -12.84 -20.13 1.39
CA TYR A 45 -11.54 -20.81 1.24
C TYR A 45 -11.17 -21.65 2.49
N ILE A 46 -12.12 -22.42 3.02
CA ILE A 46 -11.89 -23.39 4.08
C ILE A 46 -11.61 -24.73 3.40
N PRO A 47 -10.66 -25.54 3.91
CA PRO A 47 -10.47 -26.91 3.45
C PRO A 47 -11.78 -27.70 3.64
N ASN A 48 -12.51 -27.98 2.55
CA ASN A 48 -13.81 -28.68 2.57
C ASN A 48 -13.74 -30.05 3.26
N ASP A 49 -12.54 -30.65 3.33
CA ASP A 49 -12.24 -31.92 4.00
C ASP A 49 -12.34 -31.86 5.52
N LYS A 50 -12.40 -30.67 6.14
CA LYS A 50 -12.53 -30.49 7.59
C LYS A 50 -13.93 -30.09 8.05
N TRP A 51 -14.90 -29.99 7.15
CA TRP A 51 -16.27 -29.55 7.48
C TRP A 51 -17.13 -30.72 7.97
N GLU A 52 -17.54 -30.71 9.24
CA GLU A 52 -18.35 -31.76 9.86
C GLU A 52 -19.56 -31.17 10.58
N ASN A 53 -20.76 -31.74 10.36
CA ASN A 53 -22.01 -31.34 11.03
C ASN A 53 -22.38 -29.84 10.94
N GLY A 54 -21.99 -29.15 9.87
CA GLY A 54 -22.34 -27.73 9.68
C GLY A 54 -21.39 -26.75 10.37
N SER A 55 -20.26 -27.23 10.89
CA SER A 55 -19.20 -26.38 11.41
C SER A 55 -17.81 -26.94 11.12
N VAL A 56 -16.80 -26.10 11.33
CA VAL A 56 -15.40 -26.49 11.39
C VAL A 56 -14.73 -25.70 12.51
N ARG A 57 -13.82 -26.38 13.22
CA ARG A 57 -13.11 -25.78 14.33
C ARG A 57 -11.64 -26.17 14.34
N THR A 58 -10.82 -25.22 14.70
CA THR A 58 -9.40 -25.43 15.00
C THR A 58 -9.04 -24.70 16.28
N ASP A 59 -7.96 -25.12 16.93
CA ASP A 59 -7.56 -24.58 18.22
C ASP A 59 -6.06 -24.51 18.42
N GLN A 60 -5.68 -23.63 19.35
CA GLN A 60 -4.36 -23.54 19.94
C GLN A 60 -4.53 -23.61 21.46
N SER A 61 -4.49 -24.83 22.00
CA SER A 61 -4.80 -25.14 23.40
C SER A 61 -3.59 -25.41 24.30
N LYS A 62 -2.37 -25.47 23.75
CA LYS A 62 -1.12 -25.71 24.52
C LYS A 62 -0.50 -24.42 25.10
N LEU A 63 -1.34 -23.61 25.74
CA LEU A 63 -0.98 -22.29 26.28
C LEU A 63 -1.22 -22.22 27.80
N ASP A 64 -0.81 -21.13 28.44
CA ASP A 64 -0.80 -21.06 29.90
C ASP A 64 -2.19 -20.66 30.46
N GLU A 65 -2.75 -19.52 30.05
CA GLU A 65 -4.01 -18.99 30.60
C GLU A 65 -5.25 -19.29 29.74
N TYR A 66 -5.15 -19.13 28.42
CA TYR A 66 -6.28 -19.25 27.50
C TYR A 66 -6.02 -20.33 26.45
N SER A 67 -7.08 -20.95 25.94
CA SER A 67 -7.03 -21.69 24.68
C SER A 67 -7.76 -20.87 23.61
N PHE A 68 -7.15 -20.72 22.43
CA PHE A 68 -7.77 -19.97 21.34
C PHE A 68 -8.41 -20.91 20.35
N TYR A 69 -9.54 -20.50 19.80
CA TYR A 69 -10.31 -21.29 18.85
C TYR A 69 -10.74 -20.41 17.69
N LEU A 70 -10.65 -20.97 16.49
CA LEU A 70 -11.36 -20.44 15.34
C LEU A 70 -12.50 -21.41 15.01
N SER A 71 -13.72 -20.89 15.00
CA SER A 71 -14.94 -21.63 14.68
C SER A 71 -15.59 -21.03 13.45
N ILE A 72 -16.07 -21.87 12.54
CA ILE A 72 -16.89 -21.45 11.40
C ILE A 72 -18.12 -22.34 11.38
N ASP A 73 -19.31 -21.75 11.51
CA ASP A 73 -20.57 -22.47 11.70
C ASP A 73 -21.73 -21.89 10.88
N GLU A 74 -22.64 -22.75 10.42
CA GLU A 74 -23.91 -22.33 9.82
C GLU A 74 -24.92 -21.99 10.91
N ILE A 75 -25.37 -20.73 10.95
CA ILE A 75 -26.43 -20.29 11.85
C ILE A 75 -27.77 -20.81 11.31
N ALA A 76 -28.60 -21.36 12.20
CA ALA A 76 -29.86 -22.03 11.87
C ALA A 76 -30.84 -21.19 11.01
N SER A 77 -30.79 -19.86 11.07
CA SER A 77 -31.55 -19.00 10.17
C SER A 77 -30.96 -17.59 10.07
N VAL A 78 -31.29 -16.88 9.00
CA VAL A 78 -30.94 -15.46 8.81
C VAL A 78 -31.50 -14.60 9.95
N ASP A 79 -32.71 -14.86 10.43
CA ASP A 79 -33.31 -14.09 11.54
C ASP A 79 -32.53 -14.23 12.85
N ILE A 80 -32.03 -15.43 13.14
CA ILE A 80 -31.16 -15.67 14.31
C ILE A 80 -29.83 -14.94 14.13
N ALA A 81 -29.25 -14.97 12.93
CA ALA A 81 -28.01 -14.27 12.61
C ALA A 81 -28.15 -12.75 12.79
N LEU A 82 -29.25 -12.16 12.33
CA LEU A 82 -29.54 -10.74 12.50
C LEU A 82 -29.73 -10.37 13.99
N LYS A 83 -30.44 -11.20 14.78
CA LYS A 83 -30.57 -10.99 16.24
C LYS A 83 -29.23 -11.07 16.97
N ALA A 84 -28.40 -12.03 16.61
CA ALA A 84 -27.05 -12.19 17.16
C ALA A 84 -26.17 -10.97 16.84
N PHE A 85 -26.31 -10.39 15.64
CA PHE A 85 -25.62 -9.16 15.27
C PHE A 85 -26.19 -7.92 15.98
N ASP A 86 -27.51 -7.74 16.01
CA ASP A 86 -28.13 -6.52 16.55
C ASP A 86 -28.02 -6.41 18.07
N LYS A 87 -28.08 -7.55 18.76
CA LYS A 87 -28.02 -7.65 20.22
C LYS A 87 -27.05 -8.77 20.64
N PRO A 88 -25.74 -8.56 20.46
CA PRO A 88 -24.74 -9.61 20.70
C PRO A 88 -24.70 -10.09 22.15
N PHE A 89 -24.86 -9.19 23.13
CA PHE A 89 -24.87 -9.56 24.55
C PHE A 89 -26.00 -10.53 24.94
N GLU A 90 -27.10 -10.56 24.19
CA GLU A 90 -28.27 -11.40 24.49
C GLU A 90 -28.28 -12.70 23.65
N ASN A 91 -27.69 -12.69 22.45
CA ASN A 91 -27.99 -13.70 21.42
C ASN A 91 -26.75 -14.37 20.81
N PHE A 92 -25.54 -14.13 21.32
CA PHE A 92 -24.31 -14.68 20.74
C PHE A 92 -23.93 -16.04 21.36
N VAL A 93 -24.49 -17.11 20.78
CA VAL A 93 -24.27 -18.50 21.19
C VAL A 93 -23.59 -19.28 20.07
N ILE A 94 -22.55 -20.06 20.39
CA ILE A 94 -21.82 -20.95 19.45
C ILE A 94 -21.83 -22.36 20.04
N ASP A 95 -22.30 -23.36 19.27
CA ASP A 95 -22.39 -24.76 19.70
C ASP A 95 -23.06 -24.96 21.08
N GLY A 96 -24.10 -24.17 21.35
CA GLY A 96 -24.82 -24.19 22.64
C GLY A 96 -24.05 -23.55 23.81
N GLN A 97 -22.88 -22.98 23.57
CA GLN A 97 -22.10 -22.22 24.56
C GLN A 97 -22.40 -20.73 24.44
N GLU A 98 -22.74 -20.10 25.56
CA GLU A 98 -22.85 -18.64 25.66
C GLU A 98 -21.46 -18.00 25.57
N ILE A 99 -21.30 -17.03 24.68
CA ILE A 99 -20.05 -16.33 24.48
C ILE A 99 -20.11 -14.98 25.20
N SER A 100 -19.20 -14.80 26.15
CA SER A 100 -19.06 -13.55 26.89
C SER A 100 -18.26 -12.51 26.09
N PHE A 101 -18.51 -11.24 26.39
CA PHE A 101 -17.80 -10.11 25.81
C PHE A 101 -17.01 -9.39 26.89
N ILE A 102 -15.78 -8.96 26.57
CA ILE A 102 -14.97 -8.15 27.49
C ILE A 102 -15.49 -6.70 27.53
N ASN A 103 -15.95 -6.21 26.38
CA ASN A 103 -16.61 -4.93 26.29
C ASN A 103 -18.04 -4.99 26.84
N THR A 104 -18.54 -3.83 27.26
CA THR A 104 -19.87 -3.66 27.85
C THR A 104 -20.87 -3.01 26.90
N THR A 105 -20.35 -2.41 25.83
CA THR A 105 -21.12 -1.65 24.84
C THR A 105 -20.49 -1.81 23.48
N PHE A 106 -21.30 -1.72 22.43
CA PHE A 106 -20.86 -1.65 21.05
C PHE A 106 -21.31 -0.33 20.43
N VAL A 107 -20.49 0.20 19.52
CA VAL A 107 -20.88 1.30 18.63
C VAL A 107 -21.23 0.71 17.27
N LYS A 108 -22.46 0.97 16.80
CA LYS A 108 -22.89 0.53 15.47
C LYS A 108 -22.29 1.45 14.40
N GLU A 109 -21.66 0.85 13.40
CA GLU A 109 -21.21 1.54 12.19
C GLU A 109 -21.72 0.80 10.94
N PRO A 110 -22.57 1.43 10.12
CA PRO A 110 -23.12 2.77 10.33
C PRO A 110 -24.18 2.73 11.45
N SER A 111 -24.46 3.90 12.05
CA SER A 111 -25.42 4.02 13.15
C SER A 111 -26.88 3.73 12.75
N GLY A 112 -27.19 3.71 11.45
CA GLY A 112 -28.52 3.46 10.90
C GLY A 112 -28.71 2.09 10.24
N ASN A 113 -29.89 1.88 9.67
CA ASN A 113 -30.29 0.61 9.05
C ASN A 113 -29.78 0.41 7.60
N TYR A 114 -28.94 1.31 7.11
CA TYR A 114 -28.29 1.24 5.79
C TYR A 114 -26.89 0.65 5.94
N PRO A 115 -26.36 -0.10 4.97
CA PRO A 115 -25.01 -0.64 5.04
C PRO A 115 -23.95 0.38 4.62
N LEU A 116 -22.71 0.11 5.03
CA LEU A 116 -21.54 0.51 4.25
C LEU A 116 -21.50 -0.31 2.96
N VAL A 117 -21.48 0.36 1.81
CA VAL A 117 -21.46 -0.29 0.50
C VAL A 117 -20.03 -0.31 -0.01
N PHE A 118 -19.46 -1.51 -0.12
CA PHE A 118 -18.11 -1.74 -0.64
C PHE A 118 -18.18 -2.24 -2.08
N ALA A 119 -17.18 -1.84 -2.88
CA ALA A 119 -16.88 -2.49 -4.15
C ALA A 119 -16.44 -3.94 -3.93
N SER A 120 -16.21 -4.67 -5.03
CA SER A 120 -15.65 -6.02 -4.94
C SER A 120 -14.35 -6.01 -4.12
N ASN A 121 -14.31 -6.81 -3.06
CA ASN A 121 -13.10 -6.98 -2.25
C ASN A 121 -12.25 -8.18 -2.70
N PHE A 122 -12.54 -8.75 -3.87
CA PHE A 122 -11.92 -9.99 -4.34
C PHE A 122 -10.39 -9.87 -4.47
N TYR A 123 -9.89 -8.68 -4.81
CA TYR A 123 -8.46 -8.35 -4.88
C TYR A 123 -8.01 -7.30 -3.86
N ILE A 124 -8.86 -6.96 -2.89
CA ILE A 124 -8.58 -5.91 -1.89
C ILE A 124 -8.05 -6.56 -0.60
N ASP A 125 -6.94 -6.04 -0.09
CA ASP A 125 -6.27 -6.51 1.14
C ASP A 125 -6.23 -5.46 2.26
N LYS A 126 -6.91 -4.31 2.08
CA LYS A 126 -6.95 -3.18 3.03
C LYS A 126 -8.32 -2.88 3.63
N GLY A 127 -8.34 -2.14 4.73
CA GLY A 127 -9.54 -1.71 5.45
C GLY A 127 -10.44 -2.85 5.93
N VAL A 128 -11.71 -2.56 6.21
CA VAL A 128 -12.71 -3.57 6.65
C VAL A 128 -12.85 -4.70 5.64
N ALA A 129 -12.90 -4.37 4.35
CA ALA A 129 -13.03 -5.33 3.25
C ALA A 129 -11.96 -6.44 3.25
N SER A 130 -10.82 -6.18 3.90
CA SER A 130 -9.71 -7.14 4.00
C SER A 130 -9.93 -8.29 4.97
N ILE A 131 -10.79 -8.11 5.97
CA ILE A 131 -11.14 -9.15 6.97
C ILE A 131 -12.46 -9.85 6.67
N LEU A 132 -13.13 -9.44 5.58
CA LEU A 132 -14.40 -9.99 5.13
C LEU A 132 -14.21 -11.08 4.07
N PRO A 133 -15.19 -11.98 3.91
CA PRO A 133 -15.25 -12.93 2.82
C PRO A 133 -15.03 -12.27 1.45
N LYS A 134 -14.25 -12.89 0.57
CA LYS A 134 -13.93 -12.33 -0.76
C LYS A 134 -15.11 -12.51 -1.71
N ARG A 135 -15.64 -11.41 -2.27
CA ARG A 135 -16.80 -11.38 -3.16
C ARG A 135 -16.60 -10.48 -4.36
N LYS A 136 -17.06 -10.94 -5.52
CA LYS A 136 -17.05 -10.21 -6.79
C LYS A 136 -18.18 -9.19 -6.93
N SER A 137 -19.29 -9.42 -6.23
CA SER A 137 -20.51 -8.62 -6.31
C SER A 137 -20.44 -7.27 -5.58
N GLY A 138 -19.36 -7.02 -4.83
CA GLY A 138 -19.36 -6.04 -3.74
C GLY A 138 -20.06 -6.57 -2.48
N LEU A 139 -19.95 -5.81 -1.40
CA LEU A 139 -20.41 -6.18 -0.06
C LEU A 139 -21.21 -5.04 0.59
N LEU A 140 -22.26 -5.42 1.30
CA LEU A 140 -23.04 -4.58 2.20
C LEU A 140 -22.64 -4.95 3.62
N VAL A 141 -22.16 -3.98 4.40
CA VAL A 141 -21.53 -4.26 5.69
C VAL A 141 -22.10 -3.40 6.80
N TRP A 142 -22.32 -4.03 7.95
CA TRP A 142 -22.60 -3.39 9.22
C TRP A 142 -21.58 -3.89 10.26
N SER A 143 -21.29 -3.06 11.24
CA SER A 143 -20.28 -3.35 12.27
C SER A 143 -20.82 -3.03 13.65
N GLN A 144 -20.45 -3.86 14.63
CA GLN A 144 -20.53 -3.59 16.06
C GLN A 144 -19.09 -3.44 16.54
N ILE A 145 -18.71 -2.21 16.90
CA ILE A 145 -17.32 -1.85 17.20
C ILE A 145 -17.11 -1.76 18.71
N ASP A 146 -16.09 -2.46 19.21
CA ASP A 146 -15.53 -2.29 20.56
C ASP A 146 -14.67 -1.00 20.56
N ASN A 147 -15.35 0.14 20.58
CA ASN A 147 -14.72 1.46 20.46
C ASN A 147 -13.70 1.73 21.57
N ASP A 148 -13.95 1.21 22.77
CA ASP A 148 -13.08 1.38 23.94
C ASP A 148 -11.87 0.42 23.92
N ARG A 149 -11.75 -0.44 22.89
CA ARG A 149 -10.66 -1.41 22.72
C ARG A 149 -10.51 -2.35 23.90
N LYS A 150 -11.59 -2.63 24.64
CA LYS A 150 -11.50 -3.42 25.89
C LYS A 150 -10.98 -4.83 25.64
N THR A 151 -11.39 -5.43 24.51
CA THR A 151 -10.96 -6.76 24.11
C THR A 151 -9.48 -6.76 23.71
N ASP A 152 -9.07 -5.83 22.85
CA ASP A 152 -7.67 -5.66 22.45
C ASP A 152 -6.76 -5.41 23.66
N ASN A 153 -7.15 -4.53 24.58
CA ASN A 153 -6.39 -4.21 25.80
C ASN A 153 -6.29 -5.40 26.77
N LYS A 154 -7.23 -6.35 26.70
CA LYS A 154 -7.22 -7.55 27.56
C LYS A 154 -6.27 -8.63 27.02
N PHE A 155 -6.23 -8.82 25.71
CA PHE A 155 -5.54 -9.94 25.08
C PHE A 155 -4.20 -9.57 24.43
N ILE A 156 -3.94 -8.28 24.18
CA ILE A 156 -2.70 -7.84 23.54
C ILE A 156 -1.83 -7.05 24.53
N SER A 157 -0.57 -7.47 24.64
CA SER A 157 0.46 -6.81 25.45
C SER A 157 1.52 -6.10 24.60
N ALA A 158 2.34 -5.26 25.23
CA ALA A 158 3.46 -4.56 24.58
C ALA A 158 4.56 -5.52 24.07
N SER A 159 4.76 -6.65 24.75
CA SER A 159 5.64 -7.73 24.33
C SER A 159 4.84 -8.84 23.62
N ILE A 160 5.47 -9.53 22.67
CA ILE A 160 4.88 -10.70 22.00
C ILE A 160 4.77 -11.85 23.00
N THR A 161 3.56 -12.39 23.17
CA THR A 161 3.26 -13.56 24.01
C THR A 161 2.95 -14.79 23.18
N LYS A 162 2.91 -15.97 23.80
CA LYS A 162 2.51 -17.22 23.11
C LYS A 162 1.05 -17.16 22.66
N GLU A 163 0.19 -16.51 23.46
CA GLU A 163 -1.22 -16.27 23.18
C GLU A 163 -1.40 -15.43 21.93
N MET A 164 -0.62 -14.36 21.78
CA MET A 164 -0.62 -13.52 20.57
C MET A 164 -0.22 -14.32 19.34
N LEU A 165 0.88 -15.10 19.42
CA LEU A 165 1.34 -15.95 18.32
C LEU A 165 0.29 -17.00 17.93
N ALA A 166 -0.42 -17.58 18.91
CA ALA A 166 -1.50 -18.53 18.64
C ALA A 166 -2.67 -17.88 17.88
N MET A 167 -3.06 -16.64 18.24
CA MET A 167 -4.08 -15.89 17.50
C MET A 167 -3.63 -15.59 16.06
N GLN A 168 -2.37 -15.20 15.88
CA GLN A 168 -1.78 -14.94 14.56
C GLN A 168 -1.78 -16.20 13.69
N GLU A 169 -1.33 -17.34 14.23
CA GLU A 169 -1.26 -18.61 13.52
C GLU A 169 -2.65 -19.05 13.02
N LEU A 170 -3.65 -19.05 13.92
CA LEU A 170 -5.04 -19.40 13.58
C LEU A 170 -5.61 -18.53 12.46
N THR A 171 -5.41 -17.21 12.56
CA THR A 171 -5.99 -16.27 11.59
C THR A 171 -5.27 -16.27 10.25
N MET A 172 -3.94 -16.44 10.25
CA MET A 172 -3.15 -16.58 9.03
C MET A 172 -3.50 -17.87 8.28
N GLU A 173 -3.55 -19.01 8.96
CA GLU A 173 -3.80 -20.31 8.34
C GLU A 173 -5.21 -20.40 7.75
N TRP A 174 -6.23 -19.89 8.46
CA TRP A 174 -7.63 -20.12 8.10
C TRP A 174 -8.32 -18.94 7.45
N LEU A 175 -7.92 -17.70 7.77
CA LEU A 175 -8.56 -16.49 7.27
C LEU A 175 -7.70 -15.75 6.25
N GLY A 176 -6.41 -16.12 6.12
CA GLY A 176 -5.48 -15.51 5.18
C GLY A 176 -5.04 -14.10 5.60
N PHE A 177 -5.20 -13.72 6.87
CA PHE A 177 -4.71 -12.44 7.40
C PHE A 177 -4.26 -12.56 8.85
N ASP A 178 -3.32 -11.71 9.23
CA ASP A 178 -2.81 -11.61 10.60
C ASP A 178 -3.67 -10.62 11.42
N ILE A 179 -4.41 -11.13 12.40
CA ILE A 179 -5.24 -10.29 13.27
C ILE A 179 -4.41 -9.34 14.15
N LEU A 180 -3.14 -9.65 14.44
CA LEU A 180 -2.25 -8.77 15.21
C LEU A 180 -1.76 -7.57 14.39
N GLN A 181 -1.77 -7.67 13.06
CA GLN A 181 -1.57 -6.52 12.17
C GLN A 181 -2.85 -5.71 11.97
N LYS A 182 -3.99 -6.23 12.46
CA LYS A 182 -5.34 -5.73 12.23
C LYS A 182 -6.08 -5.58 13.57
N ARG A 183 -5.37 -5.08 14.59
CA ARG A 183 -5.86 -4.99 15.98
C ARG A 183 -7.13 -4.15 16.13
N GLU A 184 -7.35 -3.23 15.22
CA GLU A 184 -8.58 -2.45 15.06
C GLU A 184 -9.83 -3.29 14.82
N HIS A 185 -9.68 -4.55 14.43
CA HIS A 185 -10.79 -5.47 14.29
C HIS A 185 -11.01 -6.35 15.52
N ILE A 186 -10.09 -6.36 16.50
CA ILE A 186 -10.22 -7.15 17.73
C ILE A 186 -11.33 -6.54 18.60
N GLY A 187 -12.24 -7.39 19.06
CA GLY A 187 -13.45 -7.06 19.79
C GLY A 187 -14.67 -6.84 18.89
N ASN A 188 -14.50 -6.72 17.57
CA ASN A 188 -15.60 -6.31 16.68
C ASN A 188 -16.39 -7.49 16.11
N ILE A 189 -17.65 -7.23 15.78
CA ILE A 189 -18.52 -8.13 15.02
C ILE A 189 -18.93 -7.43 13.72
N TYR A 190 -18.78 -8.13 12.60
CA TYR A 190 -19.21 -7.63 11.29
C TYR A 190 -20.39 -8.45 10.78
N LEU A 191 -21.41 -7.80 10.27
CA LEU A 191 -22.41 -8.42 9.42
C LEU A 191 -22.07 -8.06 7.98
N SER A 192 -21.80 -9.07 7.16
CA SER A 192 -21.45 -8.93 5.75
C SER A 192 -22.53 -9.58 4.91
N ALA A 193 -22.97 -8.89 3.87
CA ALA A 193 -23.98 -9.41 2.95
C ALA A 193 -23.55 -9.11 1.50
N PRO A 194 -23.27 -10.13 0.68
CA PRO A 194 -22.97 -9.95 -0.73
C PRO A 194 -24.20 -9.44 -1.48
N ASN A 195 -24.02 -8.77 -2.61
CA ASN A 195 -25.15 -8.17 -3.32
C ASN A 195 -26.20 -9.24 -3.71
N PRO A 196 -27.48 -9.13 -3.31
CA PRO A 196 -28.46 -10.19 -3.54
C PRO A 196 -29.12 -10.13 -4.93
N TYR A 197 -28.85 -9.10 -5.73
CA TYR A 197 -29.46 -8.92 -7.05
C TYR A 197 -28.62 -9.54 -8.17
N PHE A 198 -27.29 -9.53 -8.04
CA PHE A 198 -26.35 -10.04 -9.03
C PHE A 198 -25.09 -10.63 -8.39
N ARG A 199 -24.41 -11.51 -9.12
CA ARG A 199 -23.12 -12.11 -8.78
C ARG A 199 -21.95 -11.20 -9.12
N GLU A 200 -22.04 -10.53 -10.26
CA GLU A 200 -20.97 -9.71 -10.80
C GLU A 200 -21.57 -8.72 -11.83
N VAL A 201 -21.00 -7.53 -11.89
CA VAL A 201 -21.26 -6.57 -12.98
C VAL A 201 -19.93 -6.33 -13.66
N GLU A 202 -19.82 -6.83 -14.88
CA GLU A 202 -18.69 -6.61 -15.77
C GLU A 202 -18.94 -5.31 -16.54
N ILE A 203 -17.93 -4.45 -16.60
CA ILE A 203 -17.99 -3.16 -17.25
C ILE A 203 -16.79 -3.03 -18.18
N SER A 204 -17.01 -2.60 -19.41
CA SER A 204 -15.94 -2.31 -20.36
C SER A 204 -16.24 -1.06 -21.16
N LEU A 205 -15.18 -0.35 -21.57
CA LEU A 205 -15.30 0.86 -22.36
C LEU A 205 -15.61 0.52 -23.83
N SER A 206 -16.52 1.29 -24.42
CA SER A 206 -16.74 1.34 -25.87
C SER A 206 -16.24 2.67 -26.41
N THR A 207 -15.39 2.63 -27.43
CA THR A 207 -14.88 3.84 -28.11
C THR A 207 -15.63 4.16 -29.40
N ASN A 208 -16.44 3.23 -29.91
CA ASN A 208 -17.29 3.46 -31.08
C ASN A 208 -18.51 2.51 -31.10
N PRO A 209 -19.73 3.00 -30.78
CA PRO A 209 -20.03 4.34 -30.24
C PRO A 209 -19.43 4.55 -28.85
N THR A 210 -19.17 5.81 -28.48
CA THR A 210 -18.61 6.17 -27.18
C THR A 210 -19.58 5.80 -26.05
N GLY A 211 -19.14 4.98 -25.12
CA GLY A 211 -20.02 4.52 -24.05
C GLY A 211 -19.42 3.44 -23.18
N VAL A 212 -20.28 2.77 -22.42
CA VAL A 212 -19.89 1.71 -21.50
C VAL A 212 -20.75 0.48 -21.75
N PHE A 213 -20.11 -0.62 -22.14
CA PHE A 213 -20.73 -1.93 -22.14
C PHE A 213 -20.85 -2.45 -20.72
N TYR A 214 -22.01 -2.96 -20.38
CA TYR A 214 -22.25 -3.65 -19.13
C TYR A 214 -22.74 -5.07 -19.40
N LYS A 215 -22.37 -5.99 -18.51
CA LYS A 215 -22.90 -7.34 -18.44
C LYS A 215 -23.10 -7.71 -16.97
N ILE A 216 -24.33 -8.07 -16.62
CA ILE A 216 -24.77 -8.39 -15.28
C ILE A 216 -24.96 -9.89 -15.20
N LEU A 217 -24.13 -10.55 -14.39
CA LEU A 217 -24.30 -11.96 -14.06
C LEU A 217 -25.33 -12.06 -12.94
N THR A 218 -26.56 -12.46 -13.25
CA THR A 218 -27.65 -12.52 -12.26
C THR A 218 -27.55 -13.74 -11.35
N ARG A 219 -28.12 -13.65 -10.14
CA ARG A 219 -28.27 -14.79 -9.22
C ARG A 219 -29.48 -15.65 -9.56
N LYS A 220 -30.61 -14.98 -9.81
CA LYS A 220 -31.89 -15.60 -10.18
C LYS A 220 -32.08 -15.57 -11.70
N LYS A 221 -32.96 -16.45 -12.20
CA LYS A 221 -33.39 -16.49 -13.61
C LYS A 221 -34.10 -15.19 -14.03
N ASN A 222 -34.82 -14.55 -13.11
CA ASN A 222 -35.53 -13.31 -13.38
C ASN A 222 -34.65 -12.11 -13.00
N PHE A 223 -34.40 -11.23 -13.97
CA PHE A 223 -33.66 -10.00 -13.77
C PHE A 223 -34.57 -8.91 -13.20
N GLU A 224 -34.24 -8.41 -12.01
CA GLU A 224 -34.84 -7.20 -11.46
C GLU A 224 -34.14 -5.98 -12.09
N SER A 225 -34.91 -5.01 -12.57
CA SER A 225 -34.33 -3.81 -13.18
C SER A 225 -33.51 -3.00 -12.17
N LEU A 226 -32.40 -2.41 -12.61
CA LEU A 226 -31.47 -1.65 -11.76
C LEU A 226 -31.30 -0.23 -12.29
N LYS A 227 -30.80 0.67 -11.43
CA LYS A 227 -30.47 2.05 -11.81
C LYS A 227 -28.95 2.25 -11.73
N PHE A 228 -28.33 2.57 -12.84
CA PHE A 228 -26.90 2.85 -12.93
C PHE A 228 -26.68 4.36 -12.92
N ARG A 229 -26.09 4.92 -11.86
CA ARG A 229 -25.65 6.31 -11.82
C ARG A 229 -24.16 6.37 -12.16
N ILE A 230 -23.85 6.97 -13.30
CA ILE A 230 -22.49 7.16 -13.79
C ILE A 230 -22.07 8.58 -13.44
N ILE A 231 -20.94 8.69 -12.74
CA ILE A 231 -20.29 9.95 -12.43
C ILE A 231 -18.91 9.93 -13.09
N ASP A 232 -18.67 10.83 -14.04
CA ASP A 232 -17.36 11.03 -14.67
C ASP A 232 -16.73 12.32 -14.15
N LYS A 233 -15.50 12.23 -13.63
CA LYS A 233 -14.74 13.36 -13.09
C LYS A 233 -13.54 13.70 -13.97
N HIS A 234 -13.37 14.97 -14.28
CA HIS A 234 -12.23 15.50 -15.03
C HIS A 234 -11.44 16.42 -14.10
N GLY A 235 -10.45 15.86 -13.41
CA GLY A 235 -9.77 16.57 -12.31
C GLY A 235 -10.70 16.71 -11.11
N ASP A 236 -10.96 17.94 -10.68
CA ASP A 236 -11.87 18.32 -9.60
C ASP A 236 -13.31 18.61 -10.08
N ALA A 237 -13.53 18.67 -11.40
CA ALA A 237 -14.84 18.93 -11.99
C ALA A 237 -15.62 17.64 -12.31
N ILE A 238 -16.95 17.70 -12.26
CA ILE A 238 -17.85 16.62 -12.71
C ILE A 238 -18.23 16.90 -14.16
N ALA A 239 -17.80 16.05 -15.08
CA ALA A 239 -18.11 16.14 -16.50
C ALA A 239 -19.46 15.46 -16.84
N LEU A 240 -19.85 14.47 -16.04
CA LEU A 240 -21.12 13.76 -16.18
C LEU A 240 -21.61 13.27 -14.81
N ASP A 241 -22.90 13.45 -14.53
CA ASP A 241 -23.62 12.78 -13.43
C ASP A 241 -25.03 12.45 -13.94
N LYS A 242 -25.23 11.19 -14.35
CA LYS A 242 -26.50 10.74 -14.94
C LYS A 242 -26.87 9.35 -14.46
N THR A 243 -28.18 9.15 -14.28
CA THR A 243 -28.79 7.86 -13.96
C THR A 243 -29.44 7.25 -15.18
N PHE A 244 -29.20 5.96 -15.39
CA PHE A 244 -29.72 5.15 -16.49
C PHE A 244 -30.52 3.97 -15.92
N GLU A 245 -31.72 3.75 -16.46
CA GLU A 245 -32.53 2.58 -16.15
C GLU A 245 -32.01 1.36 -16.92
N ILE A 246 -31.73 0.28 -16.20
CA ILE A 246 -31.16 -0.96 -16.72
C ILE A 246 -32.21 -2.05 -16.63
N THR A 247 -32.82 -2.38 -17.77
CA THR A 247 -33.88 -3.38 -17.90
C THR A 247 -33.41 -4.68 -18.54
N LYS A 248 -32.16 -4.72 -19.02
CA LYS A 248 -31.52 -5.88 -19.65
C LYS A 248 -30.28 -6.29 -18.87
N GLN A 249 -29.89 -7.56 -18.95
CA GLN A 249 -28.69 -8.06 -18.30
C GLN A 249 -27.40 -7.61 -19.00
N ALA A 250 -27.45 -7.26 -20.28
CA ALA A 250 -26.31 -6.73 -21.01
C ALA A 250 -26.76 -5.65 -21.98
N GLY A 251 -25.90 -4.68 -22.21
CA GLY A 251 -26.17 -3.58 -23.12
C GLY A 251 -25.05 -2.56 -23.16
N LEU A 252 -25.31 -1.49 -23.90
CA LEU A 252 -24.43 -0.34 -24.03
C LEU A 252 -25.14 0.88 -23.44
N ILE A 253 -24.43 1.62 -22.61
CA ILE A 253 -24.83 2.97 -22.19
C ILE A 253 -23.99 3.95 -23.00
N GLU A 254 -24.61 4.66 -23.93
CA GLU A 254 -23.93 5.71 -24.70
C GLU A 254 -23.61 6.91 -23.82
N LEU A 255 -22.38 7.39 -23.90
CA LEU A 255 -21.89 8.53 -23.13
C LEU A 255 -21.56 9.70 -24.07
N PRO A 256 -21.76 10.96 -23.62
CA PRO A 256 -21.52 12.14 -24.46
C PRO A 256 -20.03 12.37 -24.78
N HIS A 257 -19.13 11.75 -24.03
CA HIS A 257 -17.69 11.80 -24.20
C HIS A 257 -17.06 10.54 -23.58
N GLU A 258 -15.80 10.30 -23.91
CA GLU A 258 -15.05 9.19 -23.32
C GLU A 258 -14.80 9.47 -21.84
N PRO A 259 -15.19 8.57 -20.92
CA PRO A 259 -15.03 8.79 -19.49
C PRO A 259 -13.55 8.78 -19.06
N HIS A 260 -13.20 9.65 -18.12
CA HIS A 260 -11.84 9.79 -17.60
C HIS A 260 -11.70 9.12 -16.23
N LEU A 261 -12.44 9.58 -15.22
CA LEU A 261 -12.48 8.97 -13.89
C LEU A 261 -13.91 8.50 -13.61
N PHE A 262 -14.16 7.24 -13.96
CA PHE A 262 -15.48 6.63 -14.00
C PHE A 262 -15.86 6.01 -12.66
N GLU A 263 -16.87 6.58 -12.00
CA GLU A 263 -17.50 6.02 -10.81
C GLU A 263 -18.90 5.51 -11.20
N LEU A 264 -19.17 4.21 -10.96
CA LEU A 264 -20.50 3.64 -11.12
C LEU A 264 -21.11 3.36 -9.75
N ARG A 265 -22.30 3.90 -9.53
CA ARG A 265 -23.16 3.54 -8.41
C ARG A 265 -24.38 2.79 -8.91
N ILE A 266 -24.67 1.66 -8.29
CA ILE A 266 -25.80 0.80 -8.67
C ILE A 266 -26.85 0.86 -7.57
N TYR A 267 -28.07 1.21 -7.96
CA TYR A 267 -29.23 1.31 -7.08
C TYR A 267 -30.29 0.27 -7.45
N ASN A 268 -31.02 -0.21 -6.43
CA ASN A 268 -32.24 -1.00 -6.65
C ASN A 268 -33.43 -0.09 -7.05
N GLN A 269 -34.61 -0.67 -7.23
CA GLN A 269 -35.82 0.07 -7.58
C GLN A 269 -36.29 1.03 -6.48
N ASP A 270 -36.03 0.69 -5.20
CA ASP A 270 -36.30 1.52 -4.03
C ASP A 270 -35.33 2.72 -3.88
N ASN A 271 -34.35 2.88 -4.78
CA ASN A 271 -33.26 3.85 -4.75
C ASN A 271 -32.26 3.64 -3.59
N ASP A 272 -32.16 2.44 -3.04
CA ASP A 272 -31.08 2.07 -2.13
C ASP A 272 -29.80 1.81 -2.93
N LEU A 273 -28.68 2.36 -2.46
CA LEU A 273 -27.36 2.06 -3.03
C LEU A 273 -26.95 0.63 -2.64
N ILE A 274 -26.73 -0.24 -3.61
CA ILE A 274 -26.48 -1.67 -3.39
C ILE A 274 -25.10 -2.14 -3.88
N ALA A 275 -24.44 -1.36 -4.73
CA ALA A 275 -23.06 -1.60 -5.11
C ALA A 275 -22.40 -0.33 -5.64
N ILE A 276 -21.08 -0.31 -5.55
CA ILE A 276 -20.23 0.70 -6.16
C ILE A 276 -19.13 0.00 -6.95
N HIS A 277 -18.75 0.59 -8.08
CA HIS A 277 -17.45 0.35 -8.69
C HIS A 277 -16.62 1.59 -8.40
N GLU A 278 -15.56 1.41 -7.62
CA GLU A 278 -14.63 2.49 -7.28
C GLU A 278 -14.09 3.16 -8.54
N PRO A 279 -13.71 4.46 -8.46
CA PRO A 279 -13.27 5.24 -9.60
C PRO A 279 -12.17 4.52 -10.39
N ALA A 280 -12.55 3.91 -11.50
CA ALA A 280 -11.62 3.23 -12.39
C ALA A 280 -11.32 4.15 -13.57
N THR A 281 -10.03 4.36 -13.84
CA THR A 281 -9.66 4.68 -15.22
C THR A 281 -9.83 3.38 -15.99
N PHE A 282 -10.65 3.36 -17.05
CA PHE A 282 -10.69 2.18 -17.91
C PHE A 282 -9.26 1.91 -18.40
N LEU A 283 -8.75 0.70 -18.17
CA LEU A 283 -7.41 0.29 -18.58
C LEU A 283 -7.32 0.35 -20.11
N ARG A 284 -6.84 1.47 -20.65
CA ARG A 284 -6.69 1.68 -22.10
C ARG A 284 -5.55 0.83 -22.69
N ARG A 285 -4.59 0.43 -21.85
CA ARG A 285 -3.42 -0.39 -22.22
C ARG A 285 -2.76 -0.94 -20.96
N ILE A 286 -2.52 -2.25 -20.91
CA ILE A 286 -1.52 -2.82 -20.00
C ILE A 286 -0.19 -2.81 -20.77
N GLN A 287 0.81 -2.08 -20.28
CA GLN A 287 2.16 -2.10 -20.82
C GLN A 287 3.09 -2.75 -19.79
N ILE A 288 3.16 -4.08 -19.82
CA ILE A 288 4.16 -4.85 -19.06
C ILE A 288 5.47 -4.79 -19.85
N GLY A 289 6.48 -4.09 -19.36
CA GLY A 289 7.85 -4.27 -19.83
C GLY A 289 8.55 -5.36 -19.01
N LEU A 290 8.82 -6.49 -19.63
CA LEU A 290 9.72 -7.47 -19.05
C LEU A 290 11.16 -6.96 -19.24
N SER A 291 11.84 -6.73 -18.12
CA SER A 291 13.27 -6.44 -18.09
C SER A 291 14.08 -7.70 -18.42
N MET A 292 14.73 -7.79 -19.57
CA MET A 292 15.56 -8.96 -19.87
C MET A 292 17.01 -8.69 -19.42
N LYS A 293 17.55 -9.53 -18.52
CA LYS A 293 18.95 -9.48 -18.04
C LYS A 293 19.89 -9.58 -19.24
N GLN A 294 20.72 -8.56 -19.48
CA GLN A 294 21.61 -8.55 -20.66
C GLN A 294 23.01 -9.11 -20.39
N ALA A 295 23.59 -8.86 -19.21
CA ALA A 295 24.91 -9.38 -18.84
C ALA A 295 25.22 -9.17 -17.35
N ASP A 296 26.14 -9.98 -16.82
CA ASP A 296 26.83 -9.80 -15.54
C ASP A 296 28.14 -9.05 -15.77
N PHE A 297 28.38 -7.96 -15.04
CA PHE A 297 29.61 -7.17 -15.15
C PHE A 297 30.43 -7.17 -13.86
N HIS A 298 31.70 -7.59 -13.94
CA HIS A 298 32.63 -7.65 -12.82
C HIS A 298 33.51 -6.39 -12.77
N VAL A 299 33.36 -5.57 -11.73
CA VAL A 299 34.19 -4.38 -11.48
C VAL A 299 35.22 -4.71 -10.40
N LYS A 300 36.51 -4.72 -10.75
CA LYS A 300 37.61 -4.85 -9.78
C LYS A 300 38.18 -3.47 -9.48
N VAL A 301 38.13 -3.06 -8.22
CA VAL A 301 38.74 -1.81 -7.73
C VAL A 301 39.90 -2.17 -6.80
N GLU A 302 41.10 -1.69 -7.12
CA GLU A 302 42.27 -1.75 -6.23
C GLU A 302 42.29 -0.49 -5.34
N THR A 303 42.29 -0.70 -4.03
CA THR A 303 42.63 0.32 -3.04
C THR A 303 43.87 -0.14 -2.26
N GLU A 304 44.61 0.80 -1.65
CA GLU A 304 45.92 0.54 -0.99
C GLU A 304 45.91 -0.57 0.09
N LYS A 305 44.75 -1.08 0.50
CA LYS A 305 44.66 -2.20 1.44
C LYS A 305 43.77 -3.38 1.04
N GLU A 306 43.04 -3.36 -0.08
CA GLU A 306 42.26 -4.55 -0.51
C GLU A 306 41.71 -4.46 -1.94
N LYS A 307 41.61 -5.63 -2.61
CA LYS A 307 40.93 -5.83 -3.90
C LYS A 307 39.46 -6.16 -3.67
N LYS A 308 38.54 -5.29 -4.12
CA LYS A 308 37.09 -5.58 -4.08
C LYS A 308 36.55 -5.77 -5.50
N GLU A 309 35.82 -6.87 -5.68
CA GLU A 309 35.14 -7.24 -6.93
C GLU A 309 33.63 -7.10 -6.75
N PHE A 310 32.97 -6.33 -7.61
CA PHE A 310 31.53 -6.11 -7.58
C PHE A 310 30.88 -6.66 -8.85
N VAL A 311 29.80 -7.44 -8.71
CA VAL A 311 29.01 -7.95 -9.84
C VAL A 311 27.79 -7.05 -10.04
N VAL A 312 27.64 -6.48 -11.24
CA VAL A 312 26.56 -5.54 -11.58
C VAL A 312 25.72 -6.12 -12.72
N GLU A 313 24.47 -6.46 -12.42
CA GLU A 313 23.49 -6.99 -13.37
C GLU A 313 22.71 -5.85 -14.08
N LYS A 314 22.45 -5.99 -15.39
CA LYS A 314 21.81 -4.97 -16.25
C LYS A 314 20.42 -5.42 -16.75
N PHE A 315 19.40 -4.54 -16.66
CA PHE A 315 17.98 -4.85 -16.92
C PHE A 315 17.25 -3.74 -17.71
N SER A 316 16.17 -4.06 -18.47
CA SER A 316 15.29 -3.09 -19.17
C SER A 316 14.03 -2.65 -18.36
N LYS A 317 13.22 -1.69 -18.85
CA LYS A 317 12.48 -0.69 -18.05
C LYS A 317 10.94 -0.90 -17.94
N VAL A 318 10.31 -0.59 -16.77
CA VAL A 318 8.84 -0.36 -16.54
C VAL A 318 8.58 0.59 -15.37
N GLU A 319 7.48 1.36 -15.46
CA GLU A 319 6.96 2.28 -14.42
C GLU A 319 5.55 1.88 -13.96
N PRO A 320 5.20 2.09 -12.67
CA PRO A 320 3.94 2.78 -12.34
C PRO A 320 4.05 3.76 -11.15
N SER A 321 3.04 4.64 -10.97
CA SER A 321 2.93 5.56 -9.81
C SER A 321 1.47 5.78 -9.32
N VAL A 322 1.37 6.25 -8.06
CA VAL A 322 0.19 6.42 -7.17
C VAL A 322 0.08 7.91 -6.73
N VAL A 323 -0.95 8.34 -5.94
CA VAL A 323 -0.84 9.26 -4.73
C VAL A 323 -2.21 9.69 -4.13
N GLY A 324 -2.32 9.86 -2.79
CA GLY A 324 -3.25 10.84 -2.12
C GLY A 324 -3.78 10.57 -0.69
N LYS A 325 -3.70 11.54 0.26
CA LYS A 325 -3.92 11.46 1.75
C LYS A 325 -5.16 12.23 2.29
N THR A 326 -5.63 11.95 3.55
CA THR A 326 -5.86 12.95 4.68
C THR A 326 -6.61 12.46 5.96
N LYS A 327 -6.14 13.00 7.12
CA LYS A 327 -6.73 13.56 8.39
C LYS A 327 -7.76 12.88 9.33
N ASP A 328 -7.62 13.22 10.63
CA ASP A 328 -7.90 12.44 11.84
C ASP A 328 -9.35 12.38 12.37
N PHE A 329 -9.72 11.11 12.63
CA PHE A 329 -10.68 10.50 13.56
C PHE A 329 -12.13 11.03 13.63
N ASN A 330 -12.97 10.23 12.97
CA ASN A 330 -14.42 10.16 12.95
C ASN A 330 -14.72 8.63 12.89
N PRO A 331 -15.80 8.08 13.45
CA PRO A 331 -16.13 6.65 13.35
C PRO A 331 -16.08 6.11 11.91
N GLU A 332 -16.49 6.91 10.92
CA GLU A 332 -16.34 6.64 9.47
C GLU A 332 -14.86 6.46 9.03
N TYR A 333 -13.92 6.93 9.85
CA TYR A 333 -12.47 6.96 9.64
C TYR A 333 -11.69 6.06 10.62
N TYR A 334 -12.36 5.32 11.51
CA TYR A 334 -11.69 4.47 12.51
C TYR A 334 -10.69 3.51 11.84
N PHE A 335 -11.14 2.74 10.85
CA PHE A 335 -10.27 1.85 10.05
C PHE A 335 -9.29 2.62 9.16
N LYS A 336 -9.72 3.76 8.61
CA LYS A 336 -8.89 4.62 7.76
C LYS A 336 -7.71 5.25 8.52
N ASN A 337 -7.82 5.46 9.83
CA ASN A 337 -6.75 5.99 10.66
C ASN A 337 -5.72 4.92 11.07
N ALA A 338 -6.16 3.69 11.34
CA ALA A 338 -5.22 2.57 11.54
C ALA A 338 -4.37 2.34 10.27
N ASP A 339 -4.95 2.49 9.09
CA ASP A 339 -4.21 2.49 7.82
C ASP A 339 -3.25 3.69 7.67
N LYS A 340 -3.56 4.86 8.25
CA LYS A 340 -2.65 6.01 8.27
C LYS A 340 -1.42 5.80 9.14
N GLU A 341 -1.55 5.07 10.25
CA GLU A 341 -0.38 4.70 11.06
C GLU A 341 0.57 3.80 10.27
N ARG A 342 0.07 2.97 9.35
CA ARG A 342 0.90 2.19 8.40
C ARG A 342 1.37 2.97 7.19
N HIS A 343 0.85 4.17 6.95
CA HIS A 343 1.12 4.91 5.72
C HIS A 343 2.59 5.33 5.57
N HIS A 344 3.33 5.51 6.67
CA HIS A 344 4.77 5.76 6.57
C HIS A 344 5.54 4.54 6.06
N ILE A 345 5.03 3.31 6.26
CA ILE A 345 5.59 2.08 5.70
C ILE A 345 5.39 2.08 4.19
N GLU A 346 4.18 2.42 3.72
CA GLU A 346 3.88 2.54 2.28
C GLU A 346 4.72 3.63 1.60
N LEU A 347 4.89 4.79 2.26
CA LEU A 347 5.74 5.87 1.75
C LEU A 347 7.22 5.46 1.69
N ALA A 348 7.67 4.63 2.64
CA ALA A 348 9.03 4.09 2.63
C ALA A 348 9.22 3.05 1.52
N GLU A 349 8.26 2.15 1.32
CA GLU A 349 8.24 1.17 0.22
C GLU A 349 8.27 1.87 -1.15
N ARG A 350 7.51 2.96 -1.30
CA ARG A 350 7.50 3.79 -2.52
C ARG A 350 8.67 4.77 -2.63
N LYS A 351 9.51 4.84 -1.59
CA LYS A 351 10.65 5.79 -1.48
C LYS A 351 10.21 7.25 -1.63
N GLU A 352 8.99 7.56 -1.22
CA GLU A 352 8.44 8.90 -1.18
C GLU A 352 8.87 9.63 0.10
N PHE A 353 8.94 8.92 1.21
CA PHE A 353 9.44 9.47 2.47
C PHE A 353 10.00 8.37 3.35
N ILE A 354 11.25 8.53 3.78
CA ILE A 354 11.92 7.61 4.69
C ILE A 354 12.58 8.43 5.79
N PHE A 355 12.30 8.08 7.03
CA PHE A 355 12.92 8.71 8.21
C PHE A 355 13.84 7.72 8.91
N TYR A 356 15.07 8.16 9.14
CA TYR A 356 16.04 7.46 9.97
C TYR A 356 16.11 8.19 11.31
N SER A 357 15.86 7.50 12.42
CA SER A 357 15.92 8.10 13.76
C SER A 357 17.34 8.38 14.27
N GLY A 358 18.36 7.91 13.54
CA GLY A 358 19.73 7.82 14.03
C GLY A 358 19.93 6.59 14.91
N ALA A 359 21.14 6.05 14.92
CA ALA A 359 21.47 4.85 15.68
C ALA A 359 21.73 5.14 17.17
N LYS A 360 21.36 4.19 18.02
CA LYS A 360 21.64 4.21 19.46
C LYS A 360 22.93 3.47 19.81
N ASP A 361 23.38 2.58 18.94
CA ASP A 361 24.62 1.81 19.07
C ASP A 361 25.32 1.58 17.71
N GLU A 362 26.55 1.05 17.74
CA GLU A 362 27.37 0.86 16.53
C GLU A 362 26.87 -0.25 15.59
N ALA A 363 26.16 -1.26 16.11
CA ALA A 363 25.59 -2.32 15.29
C ALA A 363 24.37 -1.80 14.50
N GLU A 364 23.49 -1.05 15.17
CA GLU A 364 22.36 -0.35 14.57
C GLU A 364 22.85 0.70 13.56
N LYS A 365 23.93 1.43 13.87
CA LYS A 365 24.55 2.41 12.96
C LYS A 365 25.00 1.77 11.66
N SER A 366 25.67 0.63 11.73
CA SER A 366 26.13 -0.10 10.56
C SER A 366 24.94 -0.56 9.70
N LYS A 367 23.87 -1.06 10.34
CA LYS A 367 22.65 -1.50 9.65
C LYS A 367 21.88 -0.36 8.99
N LEU A 368 21.68 0.76 9.69
CA LEU A 368 20.99 1.94 9.15
C LEU A 368 21.78 2.57 8.01
N LYS A 369 23.12 2.60 8.12
CA LYS A 369 24.00 3.10 7.07
C LYS A 369 23.91 2.24 5.81
N GLU A 370 23.97 0.91 5.93
CA GLU A 370 23.83 0.04 4.76
C GLU A 370 22.42 0.11 4.16
N ASN A 371 21.39 0.20 4.99
CA ASN A 371 20.02 0.39 4.51
C ASN A 371 19.88 1.70 3.71
N ALA A 372 20.37 2.83 4.23
CA ALA A 372 20.32 4.12 3.54
C ALA A 372 21.09 4.08 2.21
N LYS A 373 22.28 3.46 2.21
CA LYS A 373 23.04 3.24 0.97
C LYS A 373 22.25 2.43 -0.04
N SER A 374 21.65 1.33 0.38
CA SER A 374 20.82 0.49 -0.50
C SER A 374 19.66 1.29 -1.09
N ILE A 375 18.95 2.08 -0.28
CA ILE A 375 17.83 2.90 -0.75
C ILE A 375 18.29 3.96 -1.74
N ILE A 376 19.39 4.66 -1.46
CA ILE A 376 19.97 5.65 -2.37
C ILE A 376 20.36 4.99 -3.70
N ARG A 377 21.04 3.84 -3.63
CA ARG A 377 21.38 3.03 -4.81
C ARG A 377 20.12 2.67 -5.60
N GLU A 378 19.04 2.32 -4.94
CA GLU A 378 17.77 2.04 -5.63
C GLU A 378 17.16 3.29 -6.27
N ILE A 379 17.23 4.46 -5.62
CA ILE A 379 16.74 5.73 -6.19
C ILE A 379 17.51 6.10 -7.45
N ILE A 380 18.85 6.13 -7.40
CA ILE A 380 19.69 6.50 -8.55
C ILE A 380 19.56 5.50 -9.70
N ASN A 381 19.25 4.24 -9.39
CA ASN A 381 19.02 3.20 -10.39
C ASN A 381 17.69 3.34 -11.16
N ASN A 382 16.80 4.25 -10.72
CA ASN A 382 15.61 4.61 -11.49
C ASN A 382 15.89 5.60 -12.63
N ALA A 383 17.11 6.15 -12.73
CA ALA A 383 17.49 7.08 -13.80
C ALA A 383 17.59 6.38 -15.16
N ASN A 384 17.11 7.04 -16.23
CA ASN A 384 17.07 6.46 -17.56
C ASN A 384 17.81 7.24 -18.63
N ASP A 385 17.83 8.57 -18.52
CA ASP A 385 18.61 9.44 -19.39
C ASP A 385 19.66 10.21 -18.58
N THR A 386 19.24 10.88 -17.50
CA THR A 386 20.14 11.76 -16.74
C THR A 386 19.93 11.59 -15.23
N CYS A 387 21.04 11.51 -14.49
CA CYS A 387 21.06 11.51 -13.03
C CYS A 387 21.90 12.68 -12.52
N TYR A 388 21.32 13.60 -11.74
CA TYR A 388 22.08 14.61 -11.00
C TYR A 388 22.29 14.16 -9.56
N LEU A 389 23.54 14.20 -9.10
CA LEU A 389 23.91 14.02 -7.70
C LEU A 389 24.44 15.35 -7.16
N CYS A 390 23.69 15.97 -6.28
CA CYS A 390 23.98 17.28 -5.72
C CYS A 390 24.27 17.12 -4.23
N ASP A 391 25.53 17.16 -3.84
CA ASP A 391 25.97 17.23 -2.43
C ASP A 391 27.21 18.12 -2.36
N PRO A 392 27.21 19.16 -1.50
CA PRO A 392 28.38 20.01 -1.32
C PRO A 392 29.63 19.27 -0.85
N TYR A 393 29.49 18.08 -0.26
CA TYR A 393 30.57 17.29 0.33
C TYR A 393 30.85 15.98 -0.41
N PHE A 394 30.42 15.86 -1.68
CA PHE A 394 30.52 14.60 -2.43
C PHE A 394 31.99 14.22 -2.69
N SER A 395 32.46 13.10 -2.13
CA SER A 395 33.86 12.66 -2.22
C SER A 395 34.12 11.69 -3.37
N SER A 396 35.40 11.38 -3.64
CA SER A 396 35.78 10.35 -4.60
C SER A 396 35.24 8.97 -4.21
N MET A 397 35.10 8.70 -2.91
CA MET A 397 34.51 7.44 -2.43
C MET A 397 33.00 7.39 -2.67
N ASP A 398 32.29 8.52 -2.55
CA ASP A 398 30.84 8.57 -2.84
C ASP A 398 30.55 8.31 -4.33
N ILE A 399 31.46 8.72 -5.23
CA ILE A 399 31.37 8.39 -6.66
C ILE A 399 31.42 6.87 -6.87
N VAL A 400 32.34 6.17 -6.20
CA VAL A 400 32.45 4.71 -6.29
C VAL A 400 31.26 4.02 -5.62
N GLU A 401 30.80 4.55 -4.49
CA GLU A 401 29.73 3.97 -3.68
C GLU A 401 28.35 4.10 -4.33
N PHE A 402 28.12 5.19 -5.08
CA PHE A 402 26.81 5.52 -5.66
C PHE A 402 26.85 5.63 -7.17
N ALA A 403 27.65 6.55 -7.75
CA ALA A 403 27.62 6.79 -9.20
C ALA A 403 28.02 5.54 -10.01
N PHE A 404 29.00 4.77 -9.55
CA PHE A 404 29.40 3.52 -10.22
C PHE A 404 28.33 2.42 -10.13
N GLN A 405 27.44 2.51 -9.13
CA GLN A 405 26.35 1.55 -8.92
C GLN A 405 25.13 1.82 -9.80
N ILE A 406 25.16 2.86 -10.65
CA ILE A 406 24.10 3.10 -11.64
C ILE A 406 24.17 2.02 -12.71
N LYS A 407 23.13 1.19 -12.73
CA LYS A 407 22.99 0.00 -13.56
C LYS A 407 22.68 0.37 -15.00
N ASN A 408 21.92 1.41 -15.30
CA ASN A 408 21.69 1.76 -16.70
C ASN A 408 22.95 2.41 -17.32
N SER A 409 23.60 1.70 -18.25
CA SER A 409 24.85 2.13 -18.88
C SER A 409 24.71 3.31 -19.84
N GLY A 410 23.48 3.70 -20.21
CA GLY A 410 23.20 4.86 -21.06
C GLY A 410 23.02 6.18 -20.30
N VAL A 411 22.96 6.16 -18.97
CA VAL A 411 22.67 7.35 -18.16
C VAL A 411 23.85 8.31 -18.15
N LYS A 412 23.56 9.61 -18.35
CA LYS A 412 24.50 10.71 -18.12
C LYS A 412 24.52 11.05 -16.64
N ILE A 413 25.65 10.85 -15.99
CA ILE A 413 25.79 11.10 -14.55
C ILE A 413 26.43 12.46 -14.37
N LYS A 414 25.71 13.37 -13.72
CA LYS A 414 26.11 14.76 -13.52
C LYS A 414 26.22 15.02 -12.03
N ILE A 415 27.38 15.46 -11.57
CA ILE A 415 27.62 15.68 -10.14
C ILE A 415 27.89 17.16 -9.91
N LEU A 416 27.14 17.76 -9.00
CA LEU A 416 27.36 19.13 -8.53
C LEU A 416 27.93 19.10 -7.11
N ASN A 417 29.06 19.75 -6.95
CA ASN A 417 29.81 19.83 -5.70
C ASN A 417 30.15 21.28 -5.35
N SER A 418 30.59 21.56 -4.13
CA SER A 418 30.94 22.93 -3.69
C SER A 418 32.45 23.16 -3.63
N LYS A 419 32.91 24.32 -4.12
CA LYS A 419 34.33 24.70 -4.05
C LYS A 419 34.82 24.84 -2.60
N GLU A 420 33.93 25.26 -1.70
CA GLU A 420 34.26 25.52 -0.29
C GLU A 420 34.49 24.23 0.51
N ALA A 421 33.87 23.13 0.08
CA ALA A 421 33.87 21.87 0.81
C ALA A 421 34.78 20.79 0.19
N VAL A 422 35.26 20.98 -1.03
CA VAL A 422 36.19 20.05 -1.71
C VAL A 422 37.60 20.63 -1.73
N SER A 423 38.53 19.94 -1.05
CA SER A 423 39.95 20.31 -1.09
C SER A 423 40.57 20.04 -2.48
N LYS A 424 41.69 20.70 -2.80
CA LYS A 424 42.44 20.44 -4.05
C LYS A 424 42.91 18.99 -4.16
N GLU A 425 43.29 18.38 -3.04
CA GLU A 425 43.68 16.97 -2.99
C GLU A 425 42.50 16.05 -3.33
N GLU A 426 41.32 16.32 -2.76
CA GLU A 426 40.12 15.55 -3.04
C GLU A 426 39.66 15.74 -4.50
N ALA A 427 39.77 16.95 -5.03
CA ALA A 427 39.49 17.23 -6.44
C ALA A 427 40.39 16.40 -7.38
N LYS A 428 41.68 16.21 -7.05
CA LYS A 428 42.59 15.33 -7.81
C LYS A 428 42.18 13.86 -7.75
N LYS A 429 41.70 13.39 -6.59
CA LYS A 429 41.18 12.01 -6.45
C LYS A 429 39.90 11.82 -7.26
N ILE A 430 38.94 12.73 -7.15
CA ILE A 430 37.70 12.74 -7.95
C ILE A 430 38.05 12.71 -9.45
N ALA A 431 38.95 13.60 -9.89
CA ALA A 431 39.39 13.66 -11.28
C ALA A 431 39.97 12.32 -11.80
N THR A 432 40.67 11.59 -10.93
CA THR A 432 41.25 10.28 -11.26
C THR A 432 40.16 9.21 -11.40
N VAL A 433 39.25 9.11 -10.43
CA VAL A 433 38.13 8.15 -10.44
C VAL A 433 37.21 8.40 -11.64
N VAL A 434 36.91 9.67 -11.95
CA VAL A 434 36.07 10.05 -13.10
C VAL A 434 36.74 9.66 -14.42
N LYS A 435 38.05 9.89 -14.56
CA LYS A 435 38.82 9.44 -15.75
C LYS A 435 38.76 7.93 -15.92
N GLU A 436 38.93 7.18 -14.84
CA GLU A 436 38.89 5.73 -14.87
C GLU A 436 37.53 5.23 -15.36
N TYR A 437 36.44 5.74 -14.79
CA TYR A 437 35.08 5.39 -15.23
C TYR A 437 34.83 5.78 -16.68
N ASN A 438 35.18 7.01 -17.05
CA ASN A 438 34.96 7.54 -18.40
C ASN A 438 35.84 6.88 -19.47
N SER A 439 36.88 6.12 -19.10
CA SER A 439 37.62 5.29 -20.07
C SER A 439 36.79 4.12 -20.61
N LYS A 440 35.68 3.78 -19.95
CA LYS A 440 34.79 2.66 -20.31
C LYS A 440 33.73 3.10 -21.32
N PRO A 441 33.14 2.16 -22.10
CA PRO A 441 32.13 2.44 -23.12
C PRO A 441 30.71 2.63 -22.52
N PHE A 442 30.62 3.35 -21.40
CA PHE A 442 29.35 3.69 -20.74
C PHE A 442 29.07 5.20 -20.86
N GLY A 443 27.88 5.60 -20.45
CA GLY A 443 27.52 7.00 -20.19
C GLY A 443 28.57 7.64 -19.29
N LYS A 444 28.87 8.92 -19.53
CA LYS A 444 29.98 9.60 -18.85
C LYS A 444 29.54 10.18 -17.51
N ILE A 445 30.46 10.18 -16.55
CA ILE A 445 30.38 10.99 -15.34
C ILE A 445 31.03 12.34 -15.64
N GLU A 446 30.31 13.42 -15.36
CA GLU A 446 30.88 14.77 -15.34
C GLU A 446 30.63 15.40 -13.98
N VAL A 447 31.69 15.92 -13.38
CA VAL A 447 31.65 16.57 -12.07
C VAL A 447 31.99 18.05 -12.25
N ARG A 448 31.11 18.91 -11.75
CA ARG A 448 31.30 20.36 -11.73
C ARG A 448 31.28 20.88 -10.31
N ILE A 449 32.16 21.83 -10.04
CA ILE A 449 32.29 22.54 -8.76
C ILE A 449 31.62 23.91 -8.90
N LEU A 450 30.67 24.20 -8.03
CA LEU A 450 30.00 25.49 -7.95
C LEU A 450 30.95 26.60 -7.49
N ARG A 451 30.87 27.75 -8.16
CA ARG A 451 31.58 28.99 -7.83
C ARG A 451 30.76 29.82 -6.84
N GLY A 452 31.44 30.59 -5.99
CA GLY A 452 30.81 31.46 -4.99
C GLY A 452 30.42 30.76 -3.70
N ASN A 453 30.11 31.54 -2.68
CA ASN A 453 29.77 31.01 -1.36
C ASN A 453 28.34 30.47 -1.34
N SER A 454 28.15 29.24 -0.89
CA SER A 454 26.85 28.68 -0.45
C SER A 454 25.67 28.67 -1.44
N ILE A 455 25.88 28.59 -2.76
CA ILE A 455 24.75 28.51 -3.73
C ILE A 455 23.94 27.20 -3.56
N LEU A 456 24.60 26.11 -3.15
CA LEU A 456 23.97 24.83 -2.86
C LEU A 456 24.43 24.36 -1.48
N HIS A 457 23.52 24.34 -0.51
CA HIS A 457 23.73 23.75 0.82
C HIS A 457 22.92 22.44 1.00
N ASP A 458 21.77 22.39 0.34
CA ASP A 458 20.87 21.25 0.36
C ASP A 458 21.32 20.16 -0.62
N ARG A 459 20.90 18.93 -0.34
CA ARG A 459 21.32 17.76 -1.11
C ARG A 459 20.15 17.22 -1.90
N PHE A 460 20.40 16.97 -3.18
CA PHE A 460 19.40 16.48 -4.10
C PHE A 460 19.92 15.31 -4.91
N ILE A 461 19.06 14.31 -5.09
CA ILE A 461 19.19 13.35 -6.18
C ILE A 461 18.10 13.69 -7.19
N VAL A 462 18.49 13.89 -8.44
CA VAL A 462 17.54 14.02 -9.54
C VAL A 462 17.70 12.80 -10.44
N THR A 463 16.62 12.06 -10.66
CA THR A 463 16.58 11.01 -11.69
C THR A 463 15.53 11.37 -12.73
N ASP A 464 16.01 11.74 -13.92
CA ASP A 464 15.22 12.27 -15.02
C ASP A 464 14.35 13.49 -14.59
N LYS A 465 13.07 13.26 -14.26
CA LYS A 465 12.12 14.30 -13.84
C LYS A 465 11.80 14.28 -12.34
N ASN A 466 12.26 13.26 -11.64
CA ASN A 466 11.97 13.07 -10.22
C ASN A 466 13.11 13.64 -9.37
N VAL A 467 12.76 14.28 -8.26
CA VAL A 467 13.73 14.90 -7.35
C VAL A 467 13.52 14.32 -5.95
N TRP A 468 14.61 13.97 -5.28
CA TRP A 468 14.64 13.62 -3.87
C TRP A 468 15.50 14.61 -3.12
N PHE A 469 14.97 15.13 -2.02
CA PHE A 469 15.70 15.87 -1.02
C PHE A 469 16.31 14.88 -0.01
N ILE A 470 17.53 15.21 0.42
CA ILE A 470 18.31 14.41 1.36
C ILE A 470 18.74 15.31 2.53
N GLY A 471 18.30 14.96 3.74
CA GLY A 471 18.50 15.77 4.93
C GLY A 471 19.93 15.80 5.49
N SER A 472 20.79 14.87 5.07
CA SER A 472 22.19 14.75 5.54
C SER A 472 23.10 14.30 4.41
N SER A 473 24.39 14.64 4.44
CA SER A 473 25.33 14.17 3.41
C SER A 473 25.36 12.63 3.33
N PHE A 474 25.68 12.11 2.16
CA PHE A 474 25.67 10.67 1.87
C PHE A 474 26.49 9.84 2.87
N ASN A 475 27.53 10.43 3.44
CA ASN A 475 28.43 9.82 4.43
C ASN A 475 27.89 9.82 5.88
N GLU A 476 26.87 10.62 6.20
CA GLU A 476 26.32 10.83 7.56
C GLU A 476 25.04 10.02 7.84
N PHE A 477 24.52 9.28 6.86
CA PHE A 477 23.35 8.43 7.06
C PHE A 477 23.61 7.35 8.11
N GLY A 478 22.68 7.23 9.06
CA GLY A 478 22.76 6.31 10.21
C GLY A 478 23.44 6.91 11.45
N ASN A 479 24.20 8.00 11.31
CA ASN A 479 24.83 8.69 12.44
C ASN A 479 23.86 9.63 13.17
N ARG A 480 22.96 10.27 12.42
CA ARG A 480 22.02 11.29 12.93
C ARG A 480 20.64 11.04 12.36
N ALA A 481 19.64 11.62 13.02
CA ALA A 481 18.30 11.63 12.48
C ALA A 481 18.28 12.39 11.15
N THR A 482 17.74 11.78 10.10
CA THR A 482 17.72 12.34 8.74
C THR A 482 16.57 11.76 7.94
N CYS A 483 16.21 12.39 6.84
CA CYS A 483 15.17 11.91 5.95
C CYS A 483 15.61 11.91 4.48
N ILE A 484 14.98 11.03 3.73
CA ILE A 484 14.95 11.06 2.27
C ILE A 484 13.50 11.34 1.88
N ALA A 485 13.26 12.39 1.11
CA ALA A 485 11.91 12.80 0.74
C ALA A 485 11.82 13.09 -0.76
N LYS A 486 10.88 12.45 -1.44
CA LYS A 486 10.57 12.76 -2.83
C LYS A 486 9.86 14.11 -2.89
N VAL A 487 10.38 15.00 -3.72
CA VAL A 487 9.79 16.33 -3.94
C VAL A 487 8.63 16.19 -4.94
N PRO A 488 7.48 16.84 -4.69
CA PRO A 488 6.37 16.85 -5.65
C PRO A 488 6.79 17.35 -7.03
N ASP A 489 6.27 16.74 -8.09
CA ASP A 489 6.69 16.99 -9.48
C ASP A 489 6.69 18.47 -9.89
N SER A 490 5.70 19.26 -9.44
CA SER A 490 5.62 20.70 -9.74
C SER A 490 6.80 21.48 -9.17
N SER A 491 7.15 21.21 -7.91
CA SER A 491 8.32 21.81 -7.24
C SER A 491 9.63 21.22 -7.75
N GLY A 492 9.65 19.92 -8.06
CA GLY A 492 10.81 19.23 -8.64
C GLY A 492 11.27 19.88 -9.95
N LYS A 493 10.33 20.27 -10.83
CA LYS A 493 10.65 21.00 -12.08
C LYS A 493 11.39 22.31 -11.83
N LEU A 494 11.05 23.04 -10.76
CA LEU A 494 11.73 24.28 -10.40
C LEU A 494 13.16 24.00 -9.91
N ILE A 495 13.33 22.97 -9.08
CA ILE A 495 14.66 22.55 -8.58
C ILE A 495 15.55 22.11 -9.74
N ILE A 496 15.04 21.27 -10.64
CA ILE A 496 15.79 20.81 -11.82
C ILE A 496 16.25 21.99 -12.66
N LYS A 497 15.38 22.98 -12.90
CA LYS A 497 15.72 24.17 -13.69
C LYS A 497 16.91 24.94 -13.09
N GLU A 498 16.94 25.12 -11.77
CA GLU A 498 18.08 25.79 -11.11
C GLU A 498 19.34 24.92 -11.13
N ILE A 499 19.24 23.61 -10.90
CA ILE A 499 20.37 22.67 -11.01
C ILE A 499 20.97 22.71 -12.42
N GLU A 500 20.14 22.69 -13.46
CA GLU A 500 20.57 22.74 -14.85
C GLU A 500 21.22 24.07 -15.21
N LYS A 501 20.70 25.18 -14.67
CA LYS A 501 21.33 26.50 -14.80
C LYS A 501 22.70 26.55 -14.13
N TRP A 502 22.83 26.03 -12.91
CA TRP A 502 24.10 26.01 -12.20
C TRP A 502 25.12 25.10 -12.86
N TYR A 503 24.67 23.93 -13.33
CA TYR A 503 25.50 22.95 -14.01
C TYR A 503 25.93 23.40 -15.42
N GLY A 504 25.00 23.95 -16.21
CA GLY A 504 25.23 24.28 -17.62
C GLY A 504 25.98 25.59 -17.87
N SER A 505 26.30 26.36 -16.84
CA SER A 505 26.94 27.67 -16.97
C SER A 505 28.30 27.71 -16.29
N ASP A 506 29.31 28.17 -17.03
CA ASP A 506 30.67 28.40 -16.52
C ASP A 506 30.75 29.60 -15.54
N GLU A 507 29.71 30.44 -15.53
CA GLU A 507 29.52 31.50 -14.54
C GLU A 507 29.27 30.93 -13.14
N PHE A 508 28.47 29.85 -13.05
CA PHE A 508 28.03 29.27 -11.78
C PHE A 508 28.87 28.07 -11.35
N SER A 509 29.51 27.36 -12.28
CA SER A 509 30.31 26.19 -11.95
C SER A 509 31.51 26.02 -12.87
N GLN A 510 32.46 25.19 -12.48
CA GLN A 510 33.62 24.82 -13.31
C GLN A 510 33.89 23.33 -13.28
N ASN A 511 34.49 22.79 -14.33
CA ASN A 511 34.81 21.37 -14.39
C ASN A 511 35.84 20.99 -13.31
N ILE A 512 35.63 19.85 -12.64
CA ILE A 512 36.54 19.36 -11.58
C ILE A 512 37.98 19.20 -12.07
N MET A 513 38.15 18.83 -13.35
CA MET A 513 39.45 18.55 -13.95
C MET A 513 40.29 19.81 -14.10
N ASP A 514 39.63 20.95 -14.35
CA ASP A 514 40.27 22.25 -14.46
C ASP A 514 40.59 22.79 -13.06
N PHE A 515 39.65 22.67 -12.12
CA PHE A 515 39.89 23.01 -10.72
C PHE A 515 41.07 22.24 -10.12
N ALA A 516 41.21 20.94 -10.43
CA ALA A 516 42.30 20.11 -9.92
C ALA A 516 43.70 20.52 -10.46
N LYS A 517 43.75 21.25 -11.58
CA LYS A 517 45.00 21.71 -12.23
C LYS A 517 45.39 23.14 -11.90
N GLU A 518 44.46 23.96 -11.41
CA GLU A 518 44.76 25.31 -10.91
C GLU A 518 45.87 25.20 -9.84
N THR A 519 46.97 25.93 -10.03
CA THR A 519 48.01 26.10 -9.02
C THR A 519 47.44 26.81 -7.80
N GLU A 520 47.84 26.38 -6.60
CA GLU A 520 47.60 27.17 -5.38
C GLU A 520 48.30 28.51 -5.56
N ASN A 521 47.53 29.56 -5.90
CA ASN A 521 47.99 30.90 -5.62
C ASN A 521 47.95 31.02 -4.10
N GLY A 522 49.14 31.14 -3.50
CA GLY A 522 49.34 31.23 -2.06
C GLY A 522 48.66 32.43 -1.41
#